data_AF-A0A368KVX7-F1
#
_entry.id   AF-A0A368KVX7-F1
#
_cell.length_a   1.000
_cell.length_b   1.000
_cell.length_c   1.000
_cell.angle_alpha   90.00
_cell.angle_beta   90.00
_cell.angle_gamma   90.00
#
_symmetry.space_group_name_H-M   'P 1'
#
loop_
_entity.id
_entity.type
_entity.pdbx_description
1 polymer ?
#
loop_
_entity_poly.entity_id
_entity_poly.type
_entity_poly.pdbx_seq_one_letter_code
_entity_poly.pdbx_strand_id
1 'polypeptide(L)'
;MAKRTTSSRRPSILLPLALIVAIPTLLLGGTVGTLLILGVDLPFLKGPEPPMLQIPANPRPLAAYQRVGRNDLVNFETGQIHYMKMPPSSAIGSKLKGTTFEGETVEGVVQTVASKEIQGATYPVFLLASGSEVPLPNVDEVGGAYLRLGNIIGRVLDREKSANFGFTEQNFLPEGSRSGTVGGVPQGMKAYTLEASKLVGIHGLSIGDKVDLLASIPIGKISSSSVLPASLIVDPSAKSRNGDRLEPHLIASDALIIAPVYRRSKTTSSSSLLNGASSRTTPVEEVVLAVHERDVPTVTEVLAMDDIAMTVVAHSGRPDKEEQNTIPEGMVEVVVTPRETIPYTEIHLATLTPTGARQPRTILLAKEQVEDLNILATADEVVGRVVRRTKSPGTFFTADDFFPLGTASGLAAAVPLGKVAFTIDAARLDGVAGLGLGDRFDLLATRPIDFQKIAQRIGARDLAVSSAIRQGALHLNGTAHTEVLLRGATVLAPPGSPAMHFHGTARTGSKKREMSDPMVIAVTPAEITRLSNELATDTQLTAILRGMLDVDAQPIPESADPTESIHVLDSMIGKSRQPIVFLRDHQESTDQPSKPLNLIDLVPSSSVEAQP
;
A
#
# COMPACT_ATOMS: atom_id res chain seq x y z
N MET A 1 -103.48 5.45 105.70
CA MET A 1 -103.20 5.76 104.28
C MET A 1 -101.80 6.33 104.18
N ALA A 2 -100.82 5.54 103.71
CA ALA A 2 -99.42 5.94 103.57
C ALA A 2 -99.04 5.97 102.08
N LYS A 3 -98.50 7.10 101.61
CA LYS A 3 -98.04 7.32 100.22
C LYS A 3 -96.55 6.97 100.12
N ARG A 4 -96.22 6.02 99.22
CA ARG A 4 -94.83 5.74 98.78
C ARG A 4 -94.49 6.63 97.58
N THR A 5 -93.31 7.22 97.59
CA THR A 5 -92.67 7.87 96.43
C THR A 5 -91.47 7.05 95.99
N THR A 6 -91.40 6.72 94.70
CA THR A 6 -90.27 6.05 94.04
C THR A 6 -89.48 7.07 93.21
N SER A 7 -88.15 7.09 93.36
CA SER A 7 -87.24 7.88 92.50
C SER A 7 -86.46 6.92 91.60
N SER A 8 -86.46 7.14 90.28
CA SER A 8 -85.62 6.42 89.32
C SER A 8 -84.41 7.28 88.94
N ARG A 9 -83.20 6.70 89.03
CA ARG A 9 -81.95 7.25 88.49
C ARG A 9 -81.62 6.51 87.19
N ARG A 10 -81.45 7.25 86.09
CA ARG A 10 -80.87 6.75 84.83
C ARG A 10 -79.33 6.86 84.89
N PRO A 11 -78.56 5.84 84.46
CA PRO A 11 -77.11 5.96 84.35
C PRO A 11 -76.73 6.71 83.06
N SER A 12 -75.77 7.61 83.17
CA SER A 12 -75.24 8.44 82.08
C SER A 12 -74.22 7.67 81.23
N ILE A 13 -74.50 7.54 79.94
CA ILE A 13 -73.69 6.82 78.91
C ILE A 13 -72.44 7.62 78.46
N LEU A 14 -72.20 8.82 78.97
CA LEU A 14 -71.10 9.69 78.53
C LEU A 14 -69.71 9.25 79.00
N LEU A 15 -69.60 8.51 80.11
CA LEU A 15 -68.31 8.11 80.68
C LEU A 15 -67.54 7.02 79.90
N PRO A 16 -68.18 5.93 79.39
CA PRO A 16 -67.45 4.92 78.63
C PRO A 16 -66.98 5.43 77.26
N LEU A 17 -67.67 6.39 76.64
CA LEU A 17 -67.29 6.93 75.34
C LEU A 17 -66.02 7.80 75.44
N ALA A 18 -65.89 8.60 76.50
CA ALA A 18 -64.70 9.40 76.75
C ALA A 18 -63.44 8.54 76.99
N LEU A 19 -63.61 7.39 77.66
CA LEU A 19 -62.49 6.47 77.94
C LEU A 19 -61.99 5.73 76.68
N ILE A 20 -62.91 5.41 75.75
CA ILE A 20 -62.57 4.73 74.48
C ILE A 20 -61.77 5.65 73.53
N VAL A 21 -61.91 6.97 73.65
CA VAL A 21 -61.15 7.95 72.82
C VAL A 21 -59.83 8.37 73.50
N ALA A 22 -59.81 8.47 74.83
CA ALA A 22 -58.63 8.92 75.58
C ALA A 22 -57.50 7.87 75.61
N ILE A 23 -57.83 6.58 75.66
CA ILE A 23 -56.81 5.50 75.73
C ILE A 23 -56.00 5.36 74.42
N PRO A 24 -56.58 5.33 73.21
CA PRO A 24 -55.80 5.24 71.99
C PRO A 24 -54.98 6.51 71.72
N THR A 25 -55.45 7.70 72.11
CA THR A 25 -54.69 8.95 71.94
C THR A 25 -53.46 9.02 72.85
N LEU A 26 -53.53 8.50 74.08
CA LEU A 26 -52.38 8.39 74.99
C LEU A 26 -51.39 7.32 74.55
N LEU A 27 -51.86 6.20 74.01
CA LEU A 27 -51.00 5.12 73.47
C LEU A 27 -50.32 5.52 72.16
N LEU A 28 -51.01 6.19 71.23
CA LEU A 28 -50.40 6.68 69.98
C LEU A 28 -49.49 7.90 70.21
N GLY A 29 -49.85 8.81 71.12
CA GLY A 29 -48.97 9.93 71.49
C GLY A 29 -47.69 9.47 72.19
N GLY A 30 -47.80 8.45 73.06
CA GLY A 30 -46.68 7.87 73.77
C GLY A 30 -45.68 7.16 72.85
N THR A 31 -46.16 6.42 71.84
CA THR A 31 -45.27 5.71 70.89
C THR A 31 -44.56 6.66 69.92
N VAL A 32 -45.21 7.72 69.45
CA VAL A 32 -44.55 8.74 68.62
C VAL A 32 -43.52 9.53 69.44
N GLY A 33 -43.84 9.87 70.69
CA GLY A 33 -42.91 10.55 71.60
C GLY A 33 -41.68 9.73 71.96
N THR A 34 -41.83 8.42 72.21
CA THR A 34 -40.69 7.54 72.49
C THR A 34 -39.82 7.30 71.25
N LEU A 35 -40.40 7.22 70.06
CA LEU A 35 -39.63 7.13 68.80
C LEU A 35 -38.79 8.40 68.56
N LEU A 36 -39.33 9.59 68.85
CA LEU A 36 -38.57 10.86 68.81
C LEU A 36 -37.42 10.90 69.83
N ILE A 37 -37.66 10.45 71.07
CA ILE A 37 -36.63 10.40 72.12
C ILE A 37 -35.52 9.40 71.77
N LEU A 38 -35.85 8.31 71.08
CA LEU A 38 -34.90 7.29 70.62
C LEU A 38 -34.15 7.68 69.34
N GLY A 39 -34.37 8.89 68.81
CA GLY A 39 -33.72 9.36 67.59
C GLY A 39 -34.17 8.63 66.33
N VAL A 40 -35.35 8.00 66.36
CA VAL A 40 -35.93 7.36 65.17
C VAL A 40 -36.49 8.47 64.28
N ASP A 41 -35.88 8.62 63.12
CA ASP A 41 -36.26 9.58 62.09
C ASP A 41 -37.68 9.25 61.57
N LEU A 42 -38.66 10.07 61.93
CA LEU A 42 -40.05 9.87 61.52
C LEU A 42 -40.25 10.48 60.11
N PRO A 43 -40.51 9.67 59.07
CA PRO A 43 -40.51 10.14 57.68
C PRO A 43 -41.59 11.18 57.36
N PHE A 44 -42.65 11.29 58.17
CA PHE A 44 -43.72 12.28 57.99
C PHE A 44 -43.40 13.67 58.56
N LEU A 45 -42.34 13.81 59.38
CA LEU A 45 -41.90 15.10 59.93
C LEU A 45 -40.80 15.77 59.07
N LYS A 46 -40.23 15.06 58.09
CA LYS A 46 -39.33 15.68 57.13
C LYS A 46 -40.14 16.60 56.23
N GLY A 47 -39.86 17.90 56.32
CA GLY A 47 -40.39 18.87 55.37
C GLY A 47 -40.07 18.46 53.94
N PRO A 48 -40.84 18.94 52.95
CA PRO A 48 -40.59 18.60 51.54
C PRO A 48 -39.13 18.88 51.20
N GLU A 49 -38.43 17.88 50.65
CA GLU A 49 -37.05 18.07 50.19
C GLU A 49 -37.04 19.26 49.22
N PRO A 50 -36.04 20.17 49.33
CA PRO A 50 -35.93 21.27 48.39
C PRO A 50 -35.84 20.71 46.95
N PRO A 51 -36.40 21.41 45.96
CA PRO A 51 -36.36 20.94 44.58
C PRO A 51 -34.90 20.88 44.11
N MET A 52 -34.43 19.66 43.80
CA MET A 52 -33.08 19.40 43.30
C MET A 52 -33.14 19.10 41.81
N LEU A 53 -32.11 19.54 41.09
CA LEU A 53 -31.85 19.10 39.74
C LEU A 53 -31.35 17.65 39.79
N GLN A 54 -32.01 16.76 39.07
CA GLN A 54 -31.74 15.33 39.08
C GLN A 54 -31.16 14.91 37.72
N ILE A 55 -29.87 14.62 37.68
CA ILE A 55 -29.20 14.14 36.46
C ILE A 55 -29.12 12.61 36.55
N PRO A 56 -29.77 11.85 35.65
CA PRO A 56 -29.63 10.40 35.59
C PRO A 56 -28.15 10.02 35.44
N ALA A 57 -27.67 9.13 36.31
CA ALA A 57 -26.29 8.68 36.31
C ALA A 57 -26.23 7.15 36.46
N ASN A 58 -25.20 6.53 35.90
CA ASN A 58 -24.98 5.10 36.02
C ASN A 58 -24.38 4.74 37.40
N PRO A 59 -24.99 3.85 38.20
CA PRO A 59 -24.42 3.43 39.49
C PRO A 59 -23.21 2.49 39.34
N ARG A 60 -22.99 1.94 38.14
CA ARG A 60 -21.88 1.03 37.82
C ARG A 60 -21.19 1.45 36.52
N PRO A 61 -19.90 1.09 36.32
CA PRO A 61 -19.24 1.33 35.04
C PRO A 61 -20.01 0.68 33.89
N LEU A 62 -20.10 1.38 32.76
CA LEU A 62 -20.75 0.90 31.54
C LEU A 62 -19.71 0.77 30.44
N ALA A 63 -19.71 -0.38 29.76
CA ALA A 63 -18.74 -0.68 28.71
C ALA A 63 -18.99 0.17 27.45
N ALA A 64 -17.94 0.39 26.66
CA ALA A 64 -18.08 0.99 25.33
C ALA A 64 -19.01 0.15 24.44
N TYR A 65 -19.78 0.82 23.59
CA TYR A 65 -20.78 0.22 22.69
C TYR A 65 -21.90 -0.57 23.36
N GLN A 66 -22.04 -0.47 24.69
CA GLN A 66 -23.19 -0.99 25.40
C GLN A 66 -24.40 -0.09 25.10
N ARG A 67 -25.55 -0.70 24.78
CA ARG A 67 -26.83 0.01 24.76
C ARG A 67 -27.28 0.25 26.19
N VAL A 68 -27.51 1.51 26.56
CA VAL A 68 -27.92 1.88 27.90
C VAL A 68 -29.37 1.45 28.12
N GLY A 69 -29.58 0.49 29.03
CA GLY A 69 -30.89 0.06 29.46
C GLY A 69 -31.37 0.80 30.70
N ARG A 70 -32.67 0.70 31.01
CA ARG A 70 -33.21 1.21 32.29
C ARG A 70 -32.49 0.59 33.50
N ASN A 71 -32.19 -0.70 33.43
CA ASN A 71 -31.50 -1.43 34.49
C ASN A 71 -30.06 -0.95 34.72
N ASP A 72 -29.44 -0.30 33.73
CA ASP A 72 -28.10 0.26 33.84
C ASP A 72 -28.07 1.58 34.60
N LEU A 73 -29.24 2.18 34.85
CA LEU A 73 -29.41 3.41 35.63
C LEU A 73 -30.04 3.14 37.00
N VAL A 74 -30.51 1.92 37.27
CA VAL A 74 -31.16 1.57 38.53
C VAL A 74 -30.11 1.19 39.56
N ASN A 75 -30.15 1.82 40.73
CA ASN A 75 -29.34 1.40 41.88
C ASN A 75 -29.95 0.10 42.46
N PHE A 76 -29.13 -0.95 42.56
CA PHE A 76 -29.54 -2.27 43.06
C PHE A 76 -30.08 -2.25 44.49
N GLU A 77 -29.62 -1.34 45.34
CA GLU A 77 -30.04 -1.27 46.75
C GLU A 77 -31.43 -0.65 46.90
N THR A 78 -31.76 0.35 46.08
CA THR A 78 -33.01 1.11 46.20
C THR A 78 -34.08 0.67 45.21
N GLY A 79 -33.69 -0.01 44.12
CA GLY A 79 -34.57 -0.31 42.99
C GLY A 79 -35.03 0.93 42.21
N GLN A 80 -34.52 2.11 42.56
CA GLN A 80 -34.84 3.38 41.92
C GLN A 80 -33.73 3.81 40.95
N ILE A 81 -34.09 4.71 40.03
CA ILE A 81 -33.10 5.31 39.13
C ILE A 81 -32.14 6.15 39.96
N HIS A 82 -30.85 5.95 39.72
CA HIS A 82 -29.79 6.69 40.35
C HIS A 82 -29.68 8.07 39.71
N TYR A 83 -29.78 9.10 40.55
CA TYR A 83 -29.64 10.48 40.12
C TYR A 83 -28.52 11.15 40.91
N MET A 84 -27.69 11.90 40.19
CA MET A 84 -26.87 12.94 40.79
C MET A 84 -27.78 14.13 41.12
N LYS A 85 -27.92 14.42 42.41
CA LYS A 85 -28.71 15.55 42.91
C LYS A 85 -27.81 16.79 42.99
N MET A 86 -28.23 17.88 42.36
CA MET A 86 -27.54 19.18 42.44
C MET A 86 -28.56 20.30 42.76
N PRO A 87 -28.18 21.35 43.49
CA PRO A 87 -29.07 22.47 43.70
C PRO A 87 -29.28 23.22 42.36
N PRO A 88 -30.51 23.69 42.04
CA PRO A 88 -30.80 24.38 40.78
C PRO A 88 -29.91 25.61 40.52
N SER A 89 -29.45 26.29 41.58
CA SER A 89 -28.51 27.41 41.49
C SER A 89 -27.17 27.04 40.83
N SER A 90 -26.79 25.75 40.81
CA SER A 90 -25.57 25.27 40.12
C SER A 90 -25.68 25.36 38.60
N ALA A 91 -26.89 25.48 38.05
CA ALA A 91 -27.11 25.62 36.62
C ALA A 91 -26.84 27.05 36.11
N ILE A 92 -26.67 28.04 37.00
CA ILE A 92 -26.39 29.43 36.61
C ILE A 92 -25.10 29.48 35.79
N GLY A 93 -25.15 30.14 34.63
CA GLY A 93 -24.05 30.20 33.66
C GLY A 93 -23.92 28.99 32.73
N SER A 94 -24.68 27.91 32.95
CA SER A 94 -24.69 26.75 32.05
C SER A 94 -25.66 26.95 30.89
N LYS A 95 -25.38 26.30 29.75
CA LYS A 95 -26.36 26.17 28.65
C LYS A 95 -27.49 25.24 29.09
N LEU A 96 -28.73 25.62 28.80
CA LEU A 96 -29.92 24.86 29.12
C LEU A 96 -30.79 24.76 27.87
N LYS A 97 -31.36 23.58 27.66
CA LYS A 97 -32.37 23.31 26.63
C LYS A 97 -33.61 22.76 27.30
N GLY A 98 -34.78 23.28 26.94
CA GLY A 98 -36.04 22.79 27.49
C GLY A 98 -37.25 23.47 26.86
N THR A 99 -38.43 23.15 27.37
CA THR A 99 -39.71 23.70 26.85
C THR A 99 -40.29 24.76 27.79
N THR A 100 -40.64 25.92 27.24
CA THR A 100 -41.32 26.99 27.99
C THR A 100 -42.74 26.58 28.40
N PHE A 101 -43.42 27.44 29.16
CA PHE A 101 -44.85 27.24 29.48
C PHE A 101 -45.76 27.25 28.24
N GLU A 102 -45.33 27.91 27.17
CA GLU A 102 -46.05 28.02 25.91
C GLU A 102 -45.81 26.80 25.00
N GLY A 103 -44.94 25.87 25.42
CA GLY A 103 -44.59 24.67 24.66
C GLY A 103 -43.48 24.87 23.63
N GLU A 104 -42.89 26.07 23.56
CA GLU A 104 -41.78 26.36 22.67
C GLU A 104 -40.47 25.76 23.21
N THR A 105 -39.69 25.14 22.33
CA THR A 105 -38.34 24.66 22.67
C THR A 105 -37.36 25.83 22.62
N VAL A 106 -36.69 26.09 23.73
CA VAL A 106 -35.71 27.18 23.86
C VAL A 106 -34.37 26.64 24.32
N GLU A 107 -33.30 27.21 23.78
CA GLU A 107 -31.92 26.95 24.18
C GLU A 107 -31.26 28.28 24.56
N GLY A 108 -30.60 28.33 25.72
CA GLY A 108 -29.95 29.55 26.18
C GLY A 108 -29.10 29.35 27.43
N VAL A 109 -28.36 30.38 27.83
CA VAL A 109 -27.57 30.37 29.07
C VAL A 109 -28.45 30.80 30.24
N VAL A 110 -28.42 30.06 31.33
CA VAL A 110 -29.18 30.37 32.56
C VAL A 110 -28.56 31.60 33.25
N GLN A 111 -29.33 32.67 33.42
CA GLN A 111 -28.89 33.85 34.19
C GLN A 111 -29.24 33.73 35.67
N THR A 112 -30.50 33.39 35.96
CA THR A 112 -31.01 33.35 37.33
C THR A 112 -32.01 32.21 37.50
N VAL A 113 -32.17 31.74 38.73
CA VAL A 113 -33.19 30.76 39.11
C VAL A 113 -34.19 31.45 40.02
N ALA A 114 -35.46 31.49 39.61
CA ALA A 114 -36.55 32.05 40.39
C ALA A 114 -37.48 30.93 40.89
N SER A 115 -38.17 31.14 42.00
CA SER A 115 -39.22 30.23 42.46
C SER A 115 -40.57 30.78 42.04
N LYS A 116 -41.38 29.98 41.32
CA LYS A 116 -42.73 30.37 40.87
C LYS A 116 -43.73 29.35 41.35
N GLU A 117 -44.85 29.82 41.89
CA GLU A 117 -45.97 28.97 42.28
C GLU A 117 -46.81 28.63 41.04
N ILE A 118 -46.93 27.35 40.73
CA ILE A 118 -47.65 26.82 39.58
C ILE A 118 -48.60 25.75 40.11
N GLN A 119 -49.91 25.96 39.93
CA GLN A 119 -50.95 25.01 40.35
C GLN A 119 -50.87 24.62 41.85
N GLY A 120 -50.48 25.56 42.72
CA GLY A 120 -50.39 25.34 44.18
C GLY A 120 -49.10 24.64 44.64
N ALA A 121 -48.13 24.45 43.75
CA ALA A 121 -46.80 23.95 44.09
C ALA A 121 -45.71 24.93 43.61
N THR A 122 -44.70 25.16 44.45
CA THR A 122 -43.57 26.05 44.12
C THR A 122 -42.51 25.27 43.37
N TYR A 123 -42.22 25.66 42.12
CA TYR A 123 -41.17 25.06 41.31
C TYR A 123 -40.08 26.10 41.00
N PRO A 124 -38.81 25.66 40.91
CA PRO A 124 -37.76 26.50 40.36
C PRO A 124 -37.95 26.64 38.84
N VAL A 125 -37.86 27.89 38.38
CA VAL A 125 -37.94 28.31 36.98
C VAL A 125 -36.60 28.94 36.60
N PHE A 126 -36.02 28.47 35.51
CA PHE A 126 -34.79 29.00 34.96
C PHE A 126 -35.11 30.17 34.04
N LEU A 127 -34.48 31.31 34.30
CA LEU A 127 -34.53 32.50 33.45
C LEU A 127 -33.30 32.48 32.55
N LEU A 128 -33.53 32.32 31.25
CA LEU A 128 -32.48 32.33 30.24
C LEU A 128 -32.07 33.76 29.89
N ALA A 129 -30.86 33.94 29.37
CA ALA A 129 -30.38 35.22 28.87
C ALA A 129 -31.24 35.81 27.72
N SER A 130 -32.01 34.95 27.03
CA SER A 130 -33.01 35.35 26.03
C SER A 130 -34.27 35.97 26.64
N GLY A 131 -34.43 35.94 27.96
CA GLY A 131 -35.65 36.35 28.67
C GLY A 131 -36.70 35.23 28.78
N SER A 132 -36.46 34.05 28.21
CA SER A 132 -37.38 32.92 28.27
C SER A 132 -37.37 32.22 29.64
N GLU A 133 -38.54 31.81 30.11
CA GLU A 133 -38.74 31.06 31.35
C GLU A 133 -38.91 29.56 31.07
N VAL A 134 -38.07 28.72 31.68
CA VAL A 134 -38.17 27.25 31.57
C VAL A 134 -38.35 26.63 32.96
N PRO A 135 -39.50 25.99 33.26
CA PRO A 135 -39.70 25.32 34.55
C PRO A 135 -38.86 24.04 34.65
N LEU A 136 -38.33 23.72 35.84
CA LEU A 136 -37.46 22.56 36.06
C LEU A 136 -37.98 21.22 35.48
N PRO A 137 -39.27 20.85 35.62
CA PRO A 137 -39.79 19.60 35.02
C PRO A 137 -39.69 19.53 33.49
N ASN A 138 -39.59 20.69 32.83
CA ASN A 138 -39.55 20.81 31.38
C ASN A 138 -38.13 20.94 30.83
N VAL A 139 -37.11 20.84 31.68
CA VAL A 139 -35.72 20.91 31.26
C VAL A 139 -35.29 19.58 30.66
N ASP A 140 -34.76 19.64 29.44
CA ASP A 140 -34.25 18.48 28.71
C ASP A 140 -32.76 18.26 28.99
N GLU A 141 -31.97 19.35 28.95
CA GLU A 141 -30.52 19.34 29.09
C GLU A 141 -30.03 20.53 29.93
N VAL A 142 -29.00 20.29 30.77
CA VAL A 142 -28.28 21.35 31.50
C VAL A 142 -26.78 21.10 31.43
N GLY A 143 -26.02 22.10 30.99
CA GLY A 143 -24.58 21.97 30.77
C GLY A 143 -24.22 20.91 29.73
N GLY A 144 -25.16 20.57 28.84
CA GLY A 144 -25.06 19.45 27.89
C GLY A 144 -25.38 18.07 28.47
N ALA A 145 -25.65 17.95 29.77
CA ALA A 145 -26.07 16.70 30.38
C ALA A 145 -27.58 16.50 30.23
N TYR A 146 -28.01 15.30 29.87
CA TYR A 146 -29.41 14.92 29.72
C TYR A 146 -30.09 14.74 31.08
N LEU A 147 -31.28 15.33 31.25
CA LEU A 147 -32.13 15.12 32.43
C LEU A 147 -33.23 14.09 32.13
N ARG A 148 -33.72 14.04 30.88
CA ARG A 148 -34.77 13.09 30.49
C ARG A 148 -34.18 11.73 30.15
N LEU A 149 -34.75 10.69 30.76
CA LEU A 149 -34.37 9.30 30.53
C LEU A 149 -34.57 8.83 29.09
N GLY A 150 -35.56 9.38 28.39
CA GLY A 150 -35.83 9.04 26.99
C GLY A 150 -34.66 9.35 26.04
N ASN A 151 -33.84 10.35 26.39
CA ASN A 151 -32.67 10.75 25.60
C ASN A 151 -31.44 9.86 25.88
N ILE A 152 -31.52 8.99 26.89
CA ILE A 152 -30.42 8.12 27.34
C ILE A 152 -30.73 6.65 27.02
N ILE A 153 -31.93 6.20 27.40
CA ILE A 153 -32.33 4.79 27.29
C ILE A 153 -32.44 4.40 25.83
N GLY A 154 -31.76 3.33 25.45
CA GLY A 154 -31.75 2.79 24.08
C GLY A 154 -30.64 3.37 23.19
N ARG A 155 -29.95 4.43 23.61
CA ARG A 155 -28.72 4.93 22.95
C ARG A 155 -27.55 4.00 23.24
N VAL A 156 -26.55 4.01 22.36
CA VAL A 156 -25.34 3.17 22.45
C VAL A 156 -24.15 4.04 22.82
N LEU A 157 -23.38 3.64 23.83
CA LEU A 157 -22.22 4.41 24.28
C LEU A 157 -21.10 4.40 23.24
N ASP A 158 -20.48 5.55 23.01
CA ASP A 158 -19.27 5.69 22.21
C ASP A 158 -18.04 5.13 22.94
N ARG A 159 -17.95 5.38 24.25
CA ARG A 159 -16.82 4.99 25.10
C ARG A 159 -17.26 4.52 26.48
N GLU A 160 -16.38 3.81 27.16
CA GLU A 160 -16.60 3.36 28.54
C GLU A 160 -16.87 4.55 29.47
N LYS A 161 -17.83 4.39 30.39
CA LYS A 161 -18.18 5.39 31.39
C LYS A 161 -17.99 4.83 32.79
N SER A 162 -17.28 5.59 33.62
CA SER A 162 -17.14 5.31 35.06
C SER A 162 -18.49 5.38 35.76
N ALA A 163 -18.60 4.81 36.96
CA ALA A 163 -19.78 5.01 37.79
C ALA A 163 -20.00 6.50 38.13
N ASN A 164 -21.25 6.84 38.42
CA ASN A 164 -21.77 8.17 38.73
C ASN A 164 -21.49 9.20 37.63
N PHE A 165 -21.58 8.80 36.37
CA PHE A 165 -21.37 9.66 35.21
C PHE A 165 -22.70 10.13 34.62
N GLY A 166 -22.85 11.43 34.39
CA GLY A 166 -23.99 12.03 33.69
C GLY A 166 -23.78 12.00 32.17
N PHE A 167 -24.83 11.69 31.41
CA PHE A 167 -24.72 11.48 29.96
C PHE A 167 -24.92 12.76 29.15
N THR A 168 -24.14 12.93 28.10
CA THR A 168 -24.22 14.02 27.11
C THR A 168 -24.32 13.43 25.69
N GLU A 169 -24.68 14.23 24.69
CA GLU A 169 -24.81 13.73 23.31
C GLU A 169 -23.51 13.13 22.76
N GLN A 170 -22.37 13.73 23.09
CA GLN A 170 -21.04 13.26 22.67
C GLN A 170 -20.63 11.90 23.28
N ASN A 171 -21.43 11.38 24.21
CA ASN A 171 -21.16 10.09 24.84
C ASN A 171 -21.83 8.93 24.12
N PHE A 172 -22.68 9.23 23.15
CA PHE A 172 -23.41 8.23 22.39
C PHE A 172 -22.95 8.22 20.94
N LEU A 173 -23.04 7.03 20.34
CA LEU A 173 -23.04 6.88 18.89
C LEU A 173 -24.34 7.45 18.30
N PRO A 174 -24.37 7.75 16.99
CA PRO A 174 -25.57 8.22 16.31
C PRO A 174 -26.80 7.34 16.58
N GLU A 175 -27.97 7.95 16.60
CA GLU A 175 -29.23 7.25 16.83
C GLU A 175 -29.44 6.11 15.82
N GLY A 176 -29.96 4.99 16.29
CA GLY A 176 -30.14 3.78 15.48
C GLY A 176 -28.91 2.87 15.40
N SER A 177 -27.77 3.27 15.97
CA SER A 177 -26.59 2.40 16.12
C SER A 177 -26.94 1.10 16.85
N ARG A 178 -26.37 -0.02 16.39
CA ARG A 178 -26.52 -1.33 17.03
C ARG A 178 -25.57 -1.44 18.22
N SER A 179 -25.97 -2.18 19.25
CA SER A 179 -25.09 -2.47 20.39
C SER A 179 -23.96 -3.44 20.01
N GLY A 180 -22.83 -3.32 20.68
CA GLY A 180 -21.64 -4.16 20.49
C GLY A 180 -20.60 -3.54 19.54
N THR A 181 -19.50 -4.25 19.33
CA THR A 181 -18.35 -3.77 18.53
C THR A 181 -18.72 -3.32 17.11
N VAL A 182 -19.77 -3.92 16.52
CA VAL A 182 -20.28 -3.55 15.20
C VAL A 182 -20.82 -2.12 15.16
N GLY A 183 -21.40 -1.62 16.26
CA GLY A 183 -21.86 -0.23 16.34
C GLY A 183 -20.72 0.78 16.31
N GLY A 184 -19.56 0.40 16.85
CA GLY A 184 -18.36 1.24 16.87
C GLY A 184 -17.56 1.27 15.56
N VAL A 185 -17.99 0.53 14.53
CA VAL A 185 -17.29 0.52 13.23
C VAL A 185 -17.68 1.78 12.44
N PRO A 186 -16.71 2.65 12.08
CA PRO A 186 -16.98 3.79 11.22
C PRO A 186 -17.47 3.39 9.83
N GLN A 187 -18.19 4.29 9.15
CA GLN A 187 -18.61 4.06 7.77
C GLN A 187 -17.40 3.88 6.84
N GLY A 188 -17.47 2.91 5.92
CA GLY A 188 -16.36 2.58 5.00
C GLY A 188 -15.27 1.67 5.60
N MET A 189 -15.39 1.30 6.88
CA MET A 189 -14.48 0.36 7.55
C MET A 189 -15.18 -0.98 7.85
N LYS A 190 -14.38 -2.03 8.07
CA LYS A 190 -14.81 -3.35 8.52
C LYS A 190 -14.04 -3.73 9.79
N ALA A 191 -14.72 -4.35 10.75
CA ALA A 191 -14.08 -4.86 11.96
C ALA A 191 -13.35 -6.17 11.69
N TYR A 192 -12.12 -6.28 12.20
CA TYR A 192 -11.31 -7.49 12.23
C TYR A 192 -10.90 -7.82 13.66
N THR A 193 -11.17 -9.04 14.09
CA THR A 193 -10.67 -9.59 15.36
C THR A 193 -9.33 -10.26 15.09
N LEU A 194 -8.26 -9.71 15.67
CA LEU A 194 -6.90 -10.21 15.50
C LEU A 194 -6.36 -10.73 16.82
N GLU A 195 -5.48 -11.73 16.77
CA GLU A 195 -4.77 -12.20 17.94
C GLU A 195 -3.67 -11.20 18.31
N ALA A 196 -3.63 -10.78 19.57
CA ALA A 196 -2.66 -9.79 20.04
C ALA A 196 -1.20 -10.28 19.89
N SER A 197 -0.98 -11.60 19.93
CA SER A 197 0.34 -12.22 19.73
C SER A 197 0.95 -11.95 18.35
N LYS A 198 0.12 -11.72 17.32
CA LYS A 198 0.55 -11.38 15.95
C LYS A 198 0.83 -9.88 15.76
N LEU A 199 0.52 -9.06 16.76
CA LEU A 199 0.60 -7.59 16.69
C LEU A 199 1.64 -7.06 17.68
N VAL A 200 2.78 -6.64 17.16
CA VAL A 200 3.84 -6.02 17.96
C VAL A 200 3.44 -4.58 18.28
N GLY A 201 3.45 -4.21 19.56
CA GLY A 201 3.15 -2.84 20.02
C GLY A 201 1.67 -2.52 20.26
N ILE A 202 0.78 -3.52 20.17
CA ILE A 202 -0.66 -3.31 20.41
C ILE A 202 -1.00 -3.10 21.89
N HIS A 203 -0.17 -3.61 22.79
CA HIS A 203 -0.37 -3.50 24.24
C HIS A 203 -0.07 -2.07 24.69
N GLY A 204 -1.10 -1.36 25.16
CA GLY A 204 -1.01 0.04 25.61
C GLY A 204 -1.90 0.99 24.81
N LEU A 205 -2.49 0.51 23.71
CA LEU A 205 -3.41 1.30 22.91
C LEU A 205 -4.84 1.16 23.41
N SER A 206 -5.56 2.27 23.37
CA SER A 206 -6.92 2.42 23.88
C SER A 206 -7.95 2.43 22.75
N ILE A 207 -9.21 2.25 23.14
CA ILE A 207 -10.34 2.45 22.23
C ILE A 207 -10.31 3.86 21.63
N GLY A 208 -10.48 3.94 20.30
CA GLY A 208 -10.42 5.19 19.56
C GLY A 208 -9.03 5.61 19.06
N ASP A 209 -7.95 4.91 19.45
CA ASP A 209 -6.62 5.19 18.91
C ASP A 209 -6.55 4.78 17.43
N LYS A 210 -5.91 5.64 16.62
CA LYS A 210 -5.61 5.37 15.21
C LYS A 210 -4.22 4.75 15.06
N VAL A 211 -4.10 3.74 14.21
CA VAL A 211 -2.86 2.99 14.01
C VAL A 211 -2.64 2.62 12.55
N ASP A 212 -1.38 2.51 12.16
CA ASP A 212 -0.96 1.89 10.91
C ASP A 212 -0.42 0.49 11.18
N LEU A 213 -0.68 -0.44 10.26
CA LEU A 213 -0.21 -1.82 10.32
C LEU A 213 0.91 -2.01 9.29
N LEU A 214 2.11 -2.33 9.77
CA LEU A 214 3.26 -2.68 8.95
C LEU A 214 3.54 -4.18 9.06
N ALA A 215 3.86 -4.86 7.96
CA ALA A 215 4.31 -6.25 7.99
C ALA A 215 5.62 -6.41 7.23
N SER A 216 6.54 -7.21 7.75
CA SER A 216 7.79 -7.54 7.07
C SER A 216 7.58 -8.79 6.23
N ILE A 217 7.42 -8.63 4.91
CA ILE A 217 7.01 -9.72 4.02
C ILE A 217 8.19 -10.09 3.11
N PRO A 218 8.47 -11.39 2.88
CA PRO A 218 9.51 -11.80 1.95
C PRO A 218 9.15 -11.44 0.51
N ILE A 219 10.12 -10.89 -0.21
CA ILE A 219 9.98 -10.48 -1.61
C ILE A 219 9.52 -11.67 -2.46
N GLY A 220 8.35 -11.53 -3.10
CA GLY A 220 7.77 -12.53 -4.00
C GLY A 220 6.54 -13.29 -3.48
N LYS A 221 6.11 -13.09 -2.23
CA LYS A 221 4.90 -13.75 -1.68
C LYS A 221 3.65 -12.89 -1.66
N ILE A 222 3.75 -11.58 -1.87
CA ILE A 222 2.57 -10.71 -2.02
C ILE A 222 2.15 -10.76 -3.49
N SER A 223 1.05 -11.46 -3.76
CA SER A 223 0.33 -11.25 -5.00
C SER A 223 -0.32 -9.88 -4.85
N SER A 224 0.19 -8.87 -5.55
CA SER A 224 -0.43 -7.55 -5.60
C SER A 224 -1.87 -7.69 -6.11
N SER A 225 -2.80 -7.84 -5.18
CA SER A 225 -4.24 -7.95 -5.40
C SER A 225 -4.82 -6.58 -5.75
N SER A 226 -4.38 -6.03 -6.87
CA SER A 226 -5.04 -4.92 -7.56
C SER A 226 -4.72 -5.02 -9.05
N VAL A 227 -5.69 -5.53 -9.81
CA VAL A 227 -5.87 -5.41 -11.27
C VAL A 227 -4.56 -5.36 -12.07
N LEU A 228 -3.78 -6.44 -12.03
CA LEU A 228 -2.75 -6.67 -13.03
C LEU A 228 -3.29 -7.70 -14.04
N PRO A 229 -3.27 -7.41 -15.36
CA PRO A 229 -3.68 -8.38 -16.36
C PRO A 229 -2.81 -9.63 -16.27
N ALA A 230 -3.41 -10.79 -16.55
CA ALA A 230 -2.93 -12.17 -16.35
C ALA A 230 -1.60 -12.59 -17.04
N SER A 231 -0.73 -11.64 -17.37
CA SER A 231 0.65 -11.86 -17.83
C SER A 231 1.69 -11.81 -16.70
N LEU A 232 1.28 -11.52 -15.46
CA LEU A 232 2.12 -11.38 -14.27
C LEU A 232 2.12 -12.62 -13.36
N ILE A 233 2.05 -13.82 -13.94
CA ILE A 233 2.39 -15.04 -13.21
C ILE A 233 3.91 -15.17 -13.27
N VAL A 234 4.58 -14.61 -12.26
CA VAL A 234 5.98 -14.94 -11.98
C VAL A 234 6.03 -16.43 -11.66
N ASP A 235 6.73 -17.18 -12.49
CA ASP A 235 6.97 -18.60 -12.32
C ASP A 235 7.72 -18.83 -10.99
N PRO A 236 7.19 -19.61 -10.02
CA PRO A 236 7.84 -19.83 -8.71
C PRO A 236 9.06 -20.76 -8.79
N SER A 237 9.58 -21.04 -9.99
CA SER A 237 10.66 -21.99 -10.23
C SER A 237 12.06 -21.36 -10.28
N ALA A 238 12.18 -20.03 -10.35
CA ALA A 238 13.47 -19.35 -10.21
C ALA A 238 13.83 -19.21 -8.72
N LYS A 239 14.46 -20.24 -8.15
CA LYS A 239 15.13 -20.15 -6.84
C LYS A 239 16.24 -19.10 -6.90
N SER A 240 15.87 -17.85 -6.62
CA SER A 240 16.82 -16.77 -6.33
C SER A 240 17.65 -17.19 -5.11
N ARG A 241 18.97 -17.28 -5.30
CA ARG A 241 19.96 -17.55 -4.26
C ARG A 241 20.22 -16.34 -3.34
N ASN A 242 19.44 -15.25 -3.46
CA ASN A 242 19.47 -14.15 -2.51
C ASN A 242 18.45 -14.43 -1.41
N GLY A 243 18.94 -14.59 -0.18
CA GLY A 243 18.14 -14.95 1.00
C GLY A 243 16.93 -14.02 1.21
N ASP A 244 15.92 -14.55 1.90
CA ASP A 244 14.67 -13.90 2.31
C ASP A 244 14.92 -12.49 2.86
N ARG A 245 15.03 -11.51 1.95
CA ARG A 245 15.03 -10.10 2.31
C ARG A 245 13.58 -9.77 2.64
N LEU A 246 13.36 -9.47 3.91
CA LEU A 246 12.08 -9.01 4.41
C LEU A 246 12.02 -7.49 4.21
N GLU A 247 11.02 -7.02 3.47
CA GLU A 247 10.78 -5.59 3.31
C GLU A 247 9.54 -5.18 4.13
N PRO A 248 9.60 -4.05 4.86
CA PRO A 248 8.44 -3.53 5.58
C PRO A 248 7.43 -2.97 4.58
N HIS A 249 6.23 -3.55 4.58
CA HIS A 249 5.10 -3.11 3.78
C HIS A 249 4.00 -2.54 4.67
N LEU A 250 3.42 -1.42 4.27
CA LEU A 250 2.20 -0.90 4.85
C LEU A 250 1.02 -1.77 4.39
N ILE A 251 0.28 -2.31 5.35
CA ILE A 251 -0.80 -3.28 5.13
C ILE A 251 -2.15 -2.59 5.27
N ALA A 252 -2.29 -1.75 6.28
CA ALA A 252 -3.44 -0.90 6.49
C ALA A 252 -3.00 0.44 7.07
N SER A 253 -3.59 1.52 6.58
CA SER A 253 -3.41 2.87 7.09
C SER A 253 -4.66 3.35 7.82
N ASP A 254 -4.50 4.15 8.87
CA ASP A 254 -5.61 4.74 9.65
C ASP A 254 -6.61 3.70 10.19
N ALA A 255 -6.12 2.55 10.64
CA ALA A 255 -6.97 1.57 11.33
C ALA A 255 -7.37 2.11 12.71
N LEU A 256 -8.61 1.90 13.12
CA LEU A 256 -9.14 2.39 14.40
C LEU A 256 -9.26 1.25 15.40
N ILE A 257 -8.79 1.42 16.63
CA ILE A 257 -9.03 0.43 17.68
C ILE A 257 -10.46 0.55 18.17
N ILE A 258 -11.27 -0.47 17.90
CA ILE A 258 -12.65 -0.55 18.37
C ILE A 258 -12.68 -1.22 19.73
N ALA A 259 -11.96 -2.32 19.93
CA ALA A 259 -11.85 -2.96 21.24
C ALA A 259 -10.37 -3.16 21.59
N PRO A 260 -9.91 -2.69 22.77
CA PRO A 260 -8.53 -2.91 23.22
C PRO A 260 -8.30 -4.40 23.50
N VAL A 261 -7.04 -4.77 23.75
CA VAL A 261 -6.67 -6.17 24.01
C VAL A 261 -7.48 -6.74 25.19
N TYR A 262 -8.27 -7.79 24.92
CA TYR A 262 -9.02 -8.51 25.94
C TYR A 262 -8.75 -10.02 25.86
N ARG A 263 -8.98 -10.72 26.97
CA ARG A 263 -8.76 -12.18 27.08
C ARG A 263 -10.06 -12.93 26.85
N ARG A 264 -9.99 -13.93 25.96
CA ARG A 264 -11.04 -14.92 25.73
C ARG A 264 -10.48 -16.32 25.98
N SER A 265 -11.23 -17.17 26.67
CA SER A 265 -10.90 -18.60 26.75
C SER A 265 -11.34 -19.32 25.47
N LYS A 266 -10.40 -19.88 24.71
CA LYS A 266 -10.69 -20.77 23.59
C LYS A 266 -10.57 -22.22 24.05
N THR A 267 -11.66 -22.98 23.97
CA THR A 267 -11.65 -24.41 24.29
C THR A 267 -11.36 -25.20 23.03
N THR A 268 -10.21 -25.88 22.99
CA THR A 268 -9.87 -26.80 21.90
C THR A 268 -10.16 -28.22 22.38
N SER A 269 -11.12 -28.90 21.74
CA SER A 269 -11.40 -30.31 22.00
C SER A 269 -10.62 -31.18 21.02
N SER A 270 -9.72 -32.01 21.53
CA SER A 270 -9.08 -33.07 20.75
C SER A 270 -9.69 -34.41 21.14
N SER A 271 -10.23 -35.15 20.18
CA SER A 271 -10.63 -36.54 20.37
C SER A 271 -9.49 -37.46 19.92
N SER A 272 -9.07 -38.36 20.82
CA SER A 272 -8.16 -39.46 20.48
C SER A 272 -8.85 -40.80 20.75
N LEU A 273 -8.69 -41.76 19.84
CA LEU A 273 -9.28 -43.11 19.94
C LEU A 273 -8.81 -43.88 21.19
N LEU A 274 -7.66 -43.51 21.76
CA LEU A 274 -7.09 -44.17 22.96
C LEU A 274 -7.40 -43.44 24.27
N ASN A 275 -7.63 -42.11 24.23
CA ASN A 275 -7.69 -41.26 25.43
C ASN A 275 -9.02 -40.49 25.61
N GLY A 276 -10.02 -40.72 24.76
CA GLY A 276 -11.29 -40.01 24.81
C GLY A 276 -11.20 -38.55 24.36
N ALA A 277 -12.29 -37.80 24.52
CA ALA A 277 -12.34 -36.37 24.22
C ALA A 277 -11.68 -35.57 25.36
N SER A 278 -10.52 -34.97 25.10
CA SER A 278 -9.88 -34.04 26.02
C SER A 278 -10.16 -32.61 25.56
N SER A 279 -10.64 -31.77 26.48
CA SER A 279 -10.82 -30.34 26.24
C SER A 279 -9.74 -29.56 26.97
N ARG A 280 -8.98 -28.74 26.24
CA ARG A 280 -7.98 -27.83 26.81
C ARG A 280 -8.42 -26.39 26.55
N THR A 281 -8.56 -25.62 27.61
CA THR A 281 -8.83 -24.18 27.54
C THR A 281 -7.51 -23.44 27.46
N THR A 282 -7.29 -22.71 26.36
CA THR A 282 -6.15 -21.80 26.21
C THR A 282 -6.67 -20.37 26.22
N PRO A 283 -6.15 -19.49 27.11
CA PRO A 283 -6.45 -18.07 27.04
C PRO A 283 -5.83 -17.51 25.76
N VAL A 284 -6.64 -16.83 24.95
CA VAL A 284 -6.22 -16.12 23.73
C VAL A 284 -6.50 -14.64 23.96
N GLU A 285 -5.50 -13.81 23.72
CA GLU A 285 -5.63 -12.36 23.74
C GLU A 285 -6.02 -11.87 22.35
N GLU A 286 -7.13 -11.15 22.26
CA GLU A 286 -7.70 -10.66 21.01
C GLU A 286 -7.87 -9.13 21.06
N VAL A 287 -7.76 -8.48 19.91
CA VAL A 287 -8.05 -7.06 19.71
C VAL A 287 -8.99 -6.90 18.52
N VAL A 288 -9.83 -5.86 18.52
CA VAL A 288 -10.71 -5.57 17.38
C VAL A 288 -10.34 -4.24 16.75
N LEU A 289 -9.96 -4.29 15.47
CA LEU A 289 -9.58 -3.13 14.68
C LEU A 289 -10.62 -2.86 13.59
N ALA A 290 -10.98 -1.60 13.37
CA ALA A 290 -11.66 -1.14 12.18
C ALA A 290 -10.61 -0.90 11.10
N VAL A 291 -10.69 -1.64 10.00
CA VAL A 291 -9.80 -1.49 8.84
C VAL A 291 -10.63 -0.99 7.66
N HIS A 292 -10.10 -0.08 6.86
CA HIS A 292 -10.80 0.43 5.68
C HIS A 292 -11.05 -0.67 4.64
N GLU A 293 -12.20 -0.66 3.97
CA GLU A 293 -12.63 -1.74 3.06
C GLU A 293 -11.60 -2.08 1.95
N ARG A 294 -10.83 -1.09 1.50
CA ARG A 294 -9.77 -1.25 0.49
C ARG A 294 -8.55 -2.04 0.99
N ASP A 295 -8.27 -1.97 2.29
CA ASP A 295 -7.07 -2.55 2.91
C ASP A 295 -7.36 -3.98 3.44
N VAL A 296 -8.64 -4.37 3.46
CA VAL A 296 -9.14 -5.67 3.91
C VAL A 296 -8.48 -6.86 3.19
N PRO A 297 -8.32 -6.88 1.85
CA PRO A 297 -7.68 -7.99 1.16
C PRO A 297 -6.23 -8.20 1.63
N THR A 298 -5.46 -7.11 1.74
CA THR A 298 -4.05 -7.13 2.15
C THR A 298 -3.90 -7.62 3.59
N VAL A 299 -4.75 -7.14 4.51
CA VAL A 299 -4.77 -7.63 5.90
C VAL A 299 -5.09 -9.13 5.95
N THR A 300 -6.04 -9.60 5.15
CA THR A 300 -6.43 -11.02 5.10
C THR A 300 -5.31 -11.89 4.54
N GLU A 301 -4.62 -11.42 3.49
CA GLU A 301 -3.47 -12.11 2.89
C GLU A 301 -2.31 -12.26 3.88
N VAL A 302 -1.96 -11.18 4.60
CA VAL A 302 -0.88 -11.22 5.60
C VAL A 302 -1.25 -12.10 6.78
N LEU A 303 -2.52 -12.08 7.23
CA LEU A 303 -2.97 -12.94 8.33
C LEU A 303 -2.94 -14.43 8.00
N ALA A 304 -3.08 -14.78 6.72
CA ALA A 304 -2.95 -16.14 6.22
C ALA A 304 -1.50 -16.63 6.18
N MET A 305 -0.52 -15.72 6.28
CA MET A 305 0.89 -16.07 6.44
C MET A 305 1.17 -16.30 7.93
N ASP A 306 1.35 -17.56 8.33
CA ASP A 306 1.42 -17.94 9.75
C ASP A 306 2.63 -17.34 10.52
N ASP A 307 3.72 -17.03 9.81
CA ASP A 307 5.00 -16.63 10.42
C ASP A 307 5.28 -15.10 10.42
N ILE A 308 4.34 -14.28 9.96
CA ILE A 308 4.57 -12.83 9.81
C ILE A 308 3.93 -12.06 10.97
N ALA A 309 4.77 -11.44 11.78
CA ALA A 309 4.34 -10.47 12.77
C ALA A 309 4.05 -9.10 12.11
N MET A 310 2.94 -8.48 12.50
CA MET A 310 2.61 -7.12 12.10
C MET A 310 3.04 -6.14 13.21
N THR A 311 3.73 -5.08 12.84
CA THR A 311 4.08 -3.97 13.73
C THR A 311 2.98 -2.92 13.68
N VAL A 312 2.49 -2.53 14.86
CA VAL A 312 1.47 -1.50 15.02
C VAL A 312 2.15 -0.16 15.30
N VAL A 313 1.86 0.85 14.48
CA VAL A 313 2.39 2.20 14.62
C VAL A 313 1.25 3.14 15.00
N ALA A 314 1.24 3.63 16.24
CA ALA A 314 0.18 4.51 16.72
C ALA A 314 0.36 5.96 16.22
N HIS A 315 -0.76 6.59 15.86
CA HIS A 315 -0.81 8.00 15.49
C HIS A 315 -0.81 8.91 16.73
N SER A 316 -0.51 10.19 16.54
CA SER A 316 -0.59 11.15 17.63
C SER A 316 -2.03 11.34 18.09
N GLY A 317 -2.29 11.23 19.40
CA GLY A 317 -3.59 11.56 20.00
C GLY A 317 -3.79 13.06 20.27
N ARG A 318 -2.88 13.92 19.79
CA ARG A 318 -3.09 15.37 19.86
C ARG A 318 -4.20 15.74 18.89
N PRO A 319 -5.08 16.70 19.21
CA PRO A 319 -6.01 17.22 18.22
C PRO A 319 -5.18 17.64 17.02
N ASP A 320 -5.59 17.18 15.84
CA ASP A 320 -5.07 17.70 14.59
C ASP A 320 -5.21 19.22 14.74
N LYS A 321 -4.07 19.93 14.85
CA LYS A 321 -4.13 21.34 14.50
C LYS A 321 -4.76 21.33 13.11
N GLU A 322 -5.63 22.28 12.82
CA GLU A 322 -5.95 22.58 11.44
C GLU A 322 -4.69 23.12 10.72
N GLU A 323 -3.56 22.40 10.79
CA GLU A 323 -2.63 22.26 9.70
C GLU A 323 -3.46 21.60 8.60
N GLN A 324 -4.25 22.44 7.94
CA GLN A 324 -4.41 22.32 6.52
C GLN A 324 -3.08 21.80 5.97
N ASN A 325 -3.10 20.72 5.20
CA ASN A 325 -2.07 20.47 4.19
C ASN A 325 -2.06 21.65 3.18
N THR A 326 -1.97 22.89 3.66
CA THR A 326 -1.64 24.06 2.87
C THR A 326 -0.16 23.94 2.62
N ILE A 327 0.11 23.36 1.46
CA ILE A 327 1.40 23.46 0.79
C ILE A 327 1.95 24.87 1.06
N PRO A 328 3.13 25.00 1.72
CA PRO A 328 3.69 26.30 2.04
C PRO A 328 3.77 27.19 0.79
N GLU A 329 3.52 28.49 0.94
CA GLU A 329 3.56 29.43 -0.19
C GLU A 329 4.88 29.28 -0.98
N GLY A 330 4.78 29.01 -2.29
CA GLY A 330 5.94 28.79 -3.18
C GLY A 330 6.42 27.34 -3.31
N MET A 331 5.84 26.39 -2.56
CA MET A 331 6.08 24.96 -2.72
C MET A 331 5.00 24.31 -3.60
N VAL A 332 5.32 23.18 -4.21
CA VAL A 332 4.43 22.35 -5.01
C VAL A 332 4.64 20.89 -4.62
N GLU A 333 3.55 20.15 -4.46
CA GLU A 333 3.62 18.69 -4.28
C GLU A 333 3.92 18.03 -5.63
N VAL A 334 5.03 17.30 -5.68
CA VAL A 334 5.49 16.60 -6.87
C VAL A 334 5.42 15.10 -6.62
N VAL A 335 4.80 14.37 -7.55
CA VAL A 335 4.73 12.91 -7.49
C VAL A 335 6.11 12.28 -7.72
N VAL A 336 6.48 11.35 -6.85
CA VAL A 336 7.72 10.57 -6.95
C VAL A 336 7.45 9.09 -7.10
N THR A 337 8.40 8.39 -7.71
CA THR A 337 8.34 6.93 -7.87
C THR A 337 8.45 6.24 -6.50
N PRO A 338 7.47 5.45 -6.05
CA PRO A 338 7.63 4.70 -4.80
C PRO A 338 8.55 3.48 -4.97
N ARG A 339 8.70 3.00 -6.21
CA ARG A 339 9.46 1.80 -6.60
C ARG A 339 10.18 2.03 -7.93
N GLU A 340 11.12 1.15 -8.24
CA GLU A 340 11.84 1.18 -9.52
C GLU A 340 10.89 0.96 -10.70
N THR A 341 10.98 1.79 -11.73
CA THR A 341 10.11 1.69 -12.92
C THR A 341 10.69 0.73 -13.96
N ILE A 342 9.82 -0.05 -14.58
CA ILE A 342 10.20 -0.95 -15.67
C ILE A 342 10.16 -0.14 -16.99
N PRO A 343 11.23 -0.15 -17.82
CA PRO A 343 11.21 0.47 -19.13
C PRO A 343 10.10 -0.12 -20.02
N TYR A 344 9.56 0.70 -20.91
CA TYR A 344 8.53 0.35 -21.89
C TYR A 344 7.16 -0.02 -21.30
N THR A 345 6.99 0.19 -20.00
CA THR A 345 5.72 -0.07 -19.31
C THR A 345 4.95 1.23 -19.15
N GLU A 346 3.63 1.15 -19.26
CA GLU A 346 2.71 2.25 -18.99
C GLU A 346 2.62 2.51 -17.49
N ILE A 347 2.68 3.77 -17.07
CA ILE A 347 2.46 4.14 -15.68
C ILE A 347 0.97 4.20 -15.40
N HIS A 348 0.52 3.38 -14.46
CA HIS A 348 -0.82 3.46 -13.89
C HIS A 348 -0.76 4.13 -12.51
N LEU A 349 -1.90 4.65 -12.05
CA LEU A 349 -2.01 5.27 -10.72
C LEU A 349 -1.54 4.31 -9.60
N ALA A 350 -1.87 3.03 -9.73
CA ALA A 350 -1.42 1.99 -8.79
C ALA A 350 0.12 1.85 -8.73
N THR A 351 0.86 2.22 -9.78
CA THR A 351 2.32 2.20 -9.80
C THR A 351 2.92 3.33 -8.96
N LEU A 352 2.23 4.47 -8.87
CA LEU A 352 2.65 5.68 -8.16
C LEU A 352 2.26 5.67 -6.67
N THR A 353 1.29 4.85 -6.31
CA THR A 353 0.85 4.65 -4.93
C THR A 353 1.71 3.56 -4.26
N PRO A 354 2.40 3.85 -3.13
CA PRO A 354 3.05 2.83 -2.33
C PRO A 354 2.07 1.73 -1.91
N THR A 355 2.55 0.50 -1.75
CA THR A 355 1.72 -0.60 -1.23
C THR A 355 1.10 -0.21 0.12
N GLY A 356 -0.22 -0.27 0.24
CA GLY A 356 -0.98 0.09 1.45
C GLY A 356 -1.24 1.58 1.66
N ALA A 357 -0.65 2.46 0.86
CA ALA A 357 -0.97 3.89 0.88
C ALA A 357 -2.22 4.17 0.03
N ARG A 358 -2.93 5.24 0.35
CA ARG A 358 -4.14 5.66 -0.40
C ARG A 358 -3.88 6.72 -1.45
N GLN A 359 -2.73 7.39 -1.37
CA GLN A 359 -2.35 8.49 -2.25
C GLN A 359 -0.98 8.22 -2.87
N PRO A 360 -0.71 8.75 -4.07
CA PRO A 360 0.62 8.75 -4.66
C PRO A 360 1.63 9.34 -3.69
N ARG A 361 2.86 8.82 -3.71
CA ARG A 361 3.92 9.40 -2.91
C ARG A 361 4.28 10.76 -3.50
N THR A 362 4.18 11.81 -2.69
CA THR A 362 4.58 13.17 -3.07
C THR A 362 5.74 13.67 -2.21
N ILE A 363 6.49 14.63 -2.75
CA ILE A 363 7.46 15.44 -2.02
C ILE A 363 7.18 16.91 -2.30
N LEU A 364 7.51 17.78 -1.35
CA LEU A 364 7.43 19.23 -1.55
C LEU A 364 8.70 19.72 -2.25
N LEU A 365 8.53 20.36 -3.40
CA LEU A 365 9.60 21.04 -4.14
C LEU A 365 9.24 22.51 -4.37
N ALA A 366 10.25 23.38 -4.46
CA ALA A 366 10.01 24.78 -4.78
C ALA A 366 9.49 24.90 -6.22
N LYS A 367 8.50 25.78 -6.44
CA LYS A 367 7.88 25.97 -7.76
C LYS A 367 8.91 26.29 -8.86
N GLU A 368 9.90 27.11 -8.53
CA GLU A 368 11.02 27.46 -9.43
C GLU A 368 11.79 26.22 -9.88
N GLN A 369 12.08 25.28 -8.97
CA GLN A 369 12.79 24.05 -9.30
C GLN A 369 11.97 23.11 -10.20
N VAL A 370 10.65 23.09 -10.02
CA VAL A 370 9.73 22.31 -10.86
C VAL A 370 9.73 22.82 -12.30
N GLU A 371 9.72 24.15 -12.47
CA GLU A 371 9.77 24.80 -13.78
C GLU A 371 11.15 24.64 -14.45
N ASP A 372 12.25 24.87 -13.72
CA ASP A 372 13.62 24.77 -14.23
C ASP A 372 13.98 23.37 -14.73
N LEU A 373 13.52 22.34 -14.01
CA LEU A 373 13.80 20.94 -14.32
C LEU A 373 12.71 20.28 -15.17
N ASN A 374 11.68 21.04 -15.58
CA ASN A 374 10.55 20.55 -16.37
C ASN A 374 9.91 19.28 -15.77
N ILE A 375 9.65 19.33 -14.46
CA ILE A 375 9.14 18.20 -13.68
C ILE A 375 7.63 18.10 -13.86
N LEU A 376 7.13 16.88 -14.11
CA LEU A 376 5.71 16.58 -14.12
C LEU A 376 5.22 16.48 -12.67
N ALA A 377 4.50 17.49 -12.20
CA ALA A 377 4.11 17.62 -10.80
C ALA A 377 2.90 16.73 -10.47
N THR A 378 1.94 16.63 -11.38
CA THR A 378 0.63 16.00 -11.11
C THR A 378 0.60 14.55 -11.57
N ALA A 379 -0.09 13.68 -10.82
CA ALA A 379 -0.26 12.27 -11.20
C ALA A 379 -0.90 12.11 -12.59
N ASP A 380 -1.85 12.97 -12.95
CA ASP A 380 -2.55 12.94 -14.25
C ASP A 380 -1.63 13.21 -15.44
N GLU A 381 -0.53 13.95 -15.23
CA GLU A 381 0.46 14.19 -16.27
C GLU A 381 1.31 12.95 -16.55
N VAL A 382 1.46 12.08 -15.56
CA VAL A 382 2.32 10.90 -15.60
C VAL A 382 1.54 9.64 -15.99
N VAL A 383 0.31 9.49 -15.50
CA VAL A 383 -0.53 8.32 -15.73
C VAL A 383 -0.87 8.17 -17.22
N GLY A 384 -0.77 6.95 -17.74
CA GLY A 384 -1.01 6.63 -19.14
C GLY A 384 0.19 6.83 -20.06
N ARG A 385 1.32 7.34 -19.54
CA ARG A 385 2.57 7.47 -20.31
C ARG A 385 3.43 6.23 -20.20
N VAL A 386 4.18 5.93 -21.26
CA VAL A 386 5.12 4.80 -21.32
C VAL A 386 6.52 5.28 -20.97
N VAL A 387 7.13 4.64 -19.97
CA VAL A 387 8.46 5.01 -19.46
C VAL A 387 9.56 4.61 -20.46
N ARG A 388 10.48 5.52 -20.75
CA ARG A 388 11.61 5.29 -21.65
C ARG A 388 12.80 4.59 -20.99
N ARG A 389 13.07 4.91 -19.72
CA ARG A 389 14.22 4.43 -18.95
C ARG A 389 13.85 4.08 -17.52
N THR A 390 14.59 3.17 -16.91
CA THR A 390 14.43 2.84 -15.50
C THR A 390 14.64 4.07 -14.62
N LYS A 391 13.74 4.31 -13.67
CA LYS A 391 13.80 5.39 -12.68
C LYS A 391 13.88 4.76 -11.30
N SER A 392 14.85 5.21 -10.50
CA SER A 392 15.03 4.74 -9.13
C SER A 392 13.92 5.25 -8.21
N PRO A 393 13.61 4.56 -7.10
CA PRO A 393 12.65 5.04 -6.10
C PRO A 393 13.03 6.41 -5.54
N GLY A 394 12.03 7.26 -5.29
CA GLY A 394 12.18 8.61 -4.76
C GLY A 394 12.58 9.66 -5.80
N THR A 395 12.63 9.29 -7.08
CA THR A 395 12.92 10.25 -8.16
C THR A 395 11.63 10.78 -8.78
N PHE A 396 11.68 12.01 -9.31
CA PHE A 396 10.58 12.65 -10.02
C PHE A 396 10.64 12.36 -11.52
N PHE A 397 9.51 12.59 -12.18
CA PHE A 397 9.34 12.37 -13.61
C PHE A 397 9.48 13.67 -14.40
N THR A 398 10.11 13.58 -15.57
CA THR A 398 10.24 14.67 -16.54
C THR A 398 9.62 14.26 -17.87
N ALA A 399 9.37 15.22 -18.77
CA ALA A 399 8.84 14.91 -20.10
C ALA A 399 9.75 13.95 -20.90
N ASP A 400 11.07 14.06 -20.74
CA ASP A 400 12.07 13.24 -21.45
C ASP A 400 12.13 11.78 -20.96
N ASP A 401 11.55 11.51 -19.78
CA ASP A 401 11.47 10.16 -19.23
C ASP A 401 10.41 9.29 -19.91
N PHE A 402 9.55 9.87 -20.75
CA PHE A 402 8.46 9.16 -21.42
C PHE A 402 8.58 9.16 -22.93
N PHE A 403 7.93 8.18 -23.54
CA PHE A 403 7.59 8.24 -24.97
C PHE A 403 6.43 9.20 -25.22
N PRO A 404 6.24 9.67 -26.47
CA PRO A 404 5.10 10.51 -26.84
C PRO A 404 3.76 9.91 -26.42
N LEU A 405 2.79 10.77 -26.12
CA LEU A 405 1.43 10.36 -25.73
C LEU A 405 0.80 9.49 -26.82
N GLY A 406 0.17 8.38 -26.40
CA GLY A 406 -0.45 7.40 -27.30
C GLY A 406 0.48 6.28 -27.79
N THR A 407 1.73 6.25 -27.35
CA THR A 407 2.63 5.11 -27.61
C THR A 407 2.12 3.87 -26.89
N ALA A 408 1.99 2.74 -27.62
CA ALA A 408 1.60 1.47 -27.02
C ALA A 408 2.70 0.93 -26.09
N SER A 409 2.32 0.32 -24.97
CA SER A 409 3.28 -0.30 -24.05
C SER A 409 3.94 -1.56 -24.65
N GLY A 410 5.16 -1.87 -24.18
CA GLY A 410 5.96 -3.03 -24.61
C GLY A 410 7.19 -2.67 -25.45
N LEU A 411 8.00 -3.66 -25.81
CA LEU A 411 9.23 -3.47 -26.62
C LEU A 411 9.02 -2.71 -27.93
N ALA A 412 7.81 -2.81 -28.51
CA ALA A 412 7.44 -2.08 -29.72
C ALA A 412 7.55 -0.54 -29.55
N ALA A 413 7.31 -0.02 -28.34
CA ALA A 413 7.47 1.40 -28.01
C ALA A 413 8.88 1.91 -28.29
N ALA A 414 9.87 1.05 -28.09
CA ALA A 414 11.28 1.38 -28.17
C ALA A 414 11.84 1.26 -29.59
N VAL A 415 11.11 0.62 -30.51
CA VAL A 415 11.57 0.38 -31.88
C VAL A 415 11.56 1.69 -32.66
N PRO A 416 12.71 2.18 -33.14
CA PRO A 416 12.75 3.38 -33.97
C PRO A 416 11.96 3.20 -35.28
N LEU A 417 11.41 4.28 -35.81
CA LEU A 417 10.71 4.27 -37.10
C LEU A 417 11.61 3.69 -38.20
N GLY A 418 11.06 2.78 -39.00
CA GLY A 418 11.79 2.10 -40.08
C GLY A 418 12.68 0.93 -39.64
N LYS A 419 12.68 0.57 -38.36
CA LYS A 419 13.38 -0.60 -37.82
C LYS A 419 12.41 -1.67 -37.32
N VAL A 420 12.94 -2.86 -37.06
CA VAL A 420 12.23 -4.02 -36.50
C VAL A 420 13.03 -4.56 -35.33
N ALA A 421 12.34 -5.00 -34.28
CA ALA A 421 12.96 -5.69 -33.15
C ALA A 421 13.39 -7.12 -33.54
N PHE A 422 14.63 -7.48 -33.23
CA PHE A 422 15.22 -8.78 -33.50
C PHE A 422 15.95 -9.30 -32.26
N THR A 423 15.70 -10.56 -31.88
CA THR A 423 16.30 -11.18 -30.70
C THR A 423 17.56 -11.95 -31.11
N ILE A 424 18.69 -11.67 -30.46
CA ILE A 424 19.98 -12.34 -30.66
C ILE A 424 20.53 -12.91 -29.36
N ASP A 425 21.41 -13.90 -29.45
CA ASP A 425 22.07 -14.50 -28.28
C ASP A 425 23.33 -13.69 -27.98
N ALA A 426 23.31 -12.93 -26.89
CA ALA A 426 24.41 -12.09 -26.44
C ALA A 426 25.68 -12.90 -26.16
N ALA A 427 25.57 -14.18 -25.83
CA ALA A 427 26.72 -15.06 -25.63
C ALA A 427 27.57 -15.26 -26.90
N ARG A 428 27.04 -14.93 -28.08
CA ARG A 428 27.74 -15.03 -29.37
C ARG A 428 28.38 -13.72 -29.82
N LEU A 429 28.27 -12.67 -29.01
CA LEU A 429 28.66 -11.33 -29.34
C LEU A 429 29.76 -10.86 -28.40
N ASP A 430 30.91 -10.54 -28.95
CA ASP A 430 31.96 -9.88 -28.19
C ASP A 430 31.63 -8.39 -28.01
N GLY A 431 31.86 -7.87 -26.80
CA GLY A 431 31.64 -6.45 -26.47
C GLY A 431 30.25 -6.09 -25.91
N VAL A 432 29.36 -7.05 -25.67
CA VAL A 432 28.00 -6.78 -25.15
C VAL A 432 27.99 -6.20 -23.73
N ALA A 433 28.99 -6.50 -22.90
CA ALA A 433 29.05 -6.02 -21.53
C ALA A 433 29.07 -4.49 -21.40
N GLY A 434 29.46 -3.77 -22.47
CA GLY A 434 29.44 -2.31 -22.53
C GLY A 434 28.15 -1.71 -23.11
N LEU A 435 27.18 -2.52 -23.52
CA LEU A 435 25.95 -2.06 -24.18
C LEU A 435 24.82 -1.81 -23.17
N GLY A 436 24.39 -0.56 -23.07
CA GLY A 436 23.25 -0.11 -22.29
C GLY A 436 21.95 -0.04 -23.10
N LEU A 437 20.84 0.17 -22.38
CA LEU A 437 19.52 0.38 -22.99
C LEU A 437 19.52 1.69 -23.79
N GLY A 438 19.17 1.59 -25.08
CA GLY A 438 19.14 2.73 -26.01
C GLY A 438 20.45 3.01 -26.74
N ASP A 439 21.52 2.28 -26.44
CA ASP A 439 22.82 2.46 -27.10
C ASP A 439 22.76 2.08 -28.57
N ARG A 440 23.57 2.75 -29.38
CA ARG A 440 23.74 2.44 -30.80
C ARG A 440 25.07 1.75 -31.03
N PHE A 441 25.07 0.70 -31.85
CA PHE A 441 26.29 -0.04 -32.16
C PHE A 441 26.28 -0.57 -33.59
N ASP A 442 27.46 -0.83 -34.11
CA ASP A 442 27.69 -1.52 -35.38
C ASP A 442 28.12 -2.96 -35.08
N LEU A 443 27.71 -3.91 -35.92
CA LEU A 443 28.05 -5.33 -35.75
C LEU A 443 28.99 -5.78 -36.85
N LEU A 444 30.15 -6.30 -36.48
CA LEU A 444 31.13 -6.88 -37.41
C LEU A 444 31.11 -8.41 -37.32
N ALA A 445 31.15 -9.08 -38.47
CA ALA A 445 31.46 -10.49 -38.55
C ALA A 445 32.90 -10.69 -38.96
N THR A 446 33.61 -11.52 -38.19
CA THR A 446 34.96 -11.96 -38.53
C THR A 446 34.87 -13.40 -39.03
N ARG A 447 35.07 -13.58 -40.35
CA ARG A 447 35.07 -14.92 -40.96
C ARG A 447 36.50 -15.41 -41.21
N PRO A 448 36.82 -16.67 -40.89
CA PRO A 448 38.04 -17.28 -41.38
C PRO A 448 37.94 -17.45 -42.89
N ILE A 449 38.97 -17.04 -43.63
CA ILE A 449 39.01 -17.22 -45.08
C ILE A 449 39.21 -18.71 -45.40
N ASP A 450 38.20 -19.30 -46.06
CA ASP A 450 38.29 -20.66 -46.58
C ASP A 450 38.96 -20.65 -47.96
N PHE A 451 40.29 -20.78 -47.95
CA PHE A 451 41.11 -20.81 -49.16
C PHE A 451 40.76 -21.98 -50.09
N GLN A 452 40.11 -23.05 -49.62
CA GLN A 452 39.66 -24.14 -50.50
C GLN A 452 38.48 -23.71 -51.38
N LYS A 453 37.52 -22.95 -50.83
CA LYS A 453 36.43 -22.37 -51.62
C LYS A 453 36.95 -21.34 -52.63
N ILE A 454 37.95 -20.54 -52.25
CA ILE A 454 38.62 -19.59 -53.16
C ILE A 454 39.32 -20.36 -54.29
N ALA A 455 40.09 -21.40 -53.97
CA ALA A 455 40.76 -22.24 -54.96
C ALA A 455 39.77 -22.95 -55.92
N GLN A 456 38.58 -23.32 -55.44
CA GLN A 456 37.52 -23.88 -56.27
C GLN A 456 36.85 -22.84 -57.18
N ARG A 457 36.64 -21.61 -56.69
CA ARG A 457 36.02 -20.50 -57.45
C ARG A 457 36.92 -19.95 -58.55
N ILE A 458 38.23 -19.90 -58.31
CA ILE A 458 39.25 -19.51 -59.29
C ILE A 458 39.31 -20.52 -60.47
N GLY A 459 38.64 -21.67 -60.32
CA GLY A 459 38.50 -22.66 -61.37
C GLY A 459 39.62 -23.67 -61.28
N ALA A 460 39.23 -24.94 -61.25
CA ALA A 460 40.11 -26.10 -61.32
C ALA A 460 40.82 -26.21 -62.67
N ARG A 461 41.69 -25.25 -63.01
CA ARG A 461 42.61 -25.33 -64.15
C ARG A 461 44.09 -25.35 -63.76
N ASP A 462 44.42 -25.08 -62.50
CA ASP A 462 45.81 -25.16 -62.04
C ASP A 462 46.01 -26.07 -60.83
N LEU A 463 46.42 -27.30 -61.12
CA LEU A 463 46.80 -28.31 -60.13
C LEU A 463 47.96 -27.82 -59.24
N ALA A 464 48.81 -26.92 -59.72
CA ALA A 464 50.03 -26.46 -59.03
C ALA A 464 49.74 -25.58 -57.78
N VAL A 465 48.76 -24.68 -57.87
CA VAL A 465 48.37 -23.84 -56.72
C VAL A 465 47.65 -24.68 -55.66
N SER A 466 46.81 -25.62 -56.12
CA SER A 466 46.10 -26.56 -55.22
C SER A 466 47.05 -27.54 -54.52
N SER A 467 48.17 -27.93 -55.15
CA SER A 467 49.19 -28.80 -54.54
C SER A 467 50.09 -28.03 -53.57
N ALA A 468 50.46 -26.79 -53.88
CA ALA A 468 51.27 -25.95 -52.99
C ALA A 468 50.56 -25.62 -51.67
N ILE A 469 49.23 -25.42 -51.71
CA ILE A 469 48.40 -25.24 -50.51
C ILE A 469 48.25 -26.57 -49.73
N ARG A 470 48.05 -27.71 -50.42
CA ARG A 470 47.97 -29.04 -49.75
C ARG A 470 49.27 -29.53 -49.13
N GLN A 471 50.43 -29.12 -49.67
CA GLN A 471 51.74 -29.53 -49.20
C GLN A 471 52.31 -28.62 -48.10
N GLY A 472 51.56 -27.61 -47.64
CA GLY A 472 51.99 -26.74 -46.54
C GLY A 472 53.07 -25.71 -46.90
N ALA A 473 53.36 -25.50 -48.18
CA ALA A 473 54.41 -24.57 -48.63
C ALA A 473 53.97 -23.09 -48.58
N LEU A 474 52.66 -22.82 -48.53
CA LEU A 474 52.07 -21.50 -48.32
C LEU A 474 51.44 -21.44 -46.94
N HIS A 475 52.24 -21.05 -45.93
CA HIS A 475 51.73 -20.64 -44.63
C HIS A 475 51.15 -19.21 -44.73
N LEU A 476 49.97 -19.10 -45.32
CA LEU A 476 49.17 -17.89 -45.20
C LEU A 476 48.56 -17.92 -43.80
N ASN A 477 49.20 -17.24 -42.85
CA ASN A 477 48.62 -17.00 -41.53
C ASN A 477 47.23 -16.41 -41.74
N GLY A 478 46.20 -17.12 -41.29
CA GLY A 478 44.80 -16.89 -41.67
C GLY A 478 44.41 -15.43 -41.53
N THR A 479 44.38 -14.71 -42.64
CA THR A 479 43.82 -13.37 -42.70
C THR A 479 42.32 -13.52 -42.49
N ALA A 480 41.80 -13.00 -41.38
CA ALA A 480 40.38 -12.99 -41.13
C ALA A 480 39.74 -11.86 -41.96
N HIS A 481 38.62 -12.14 -42.63
CA HIS A 481 37.87 -11.12 -43.33
C HIS A 481 36.81 -10.56 -42.39
N THR A 482 36.88 -9.26 -42.13
CA THR A 482 35.90 -8.54 -41.30
C THR A 482 34.89 -7.84 -42.19
N GLU A 483 33.62 -8.23 -42.08
CA GLU A 483 32.49 -7.64 -42.81
C GLU A 483 31.57 -6.89 -41.83
N VAL A 484 31.07 -5.71 -42.23
CA VAL A 484 30.08 -4.97 -41.44
C VAL A 484 28.69 -5.54 -41.72
N LEU A 485 28.09 -6.20 -40.72
CA LEU A 485 26.77 -6.82 -40.86
C LEU A 485 25.61 -5.87 -40.58
N LEU A 486 25.73 -5.08 -39.51
CA LEU A 486 24.70 -4.14 -39.07
C LEU A 486 25.32 -2.76 -38.89
N ARG A 487 24.58 -1.72 -39.32
CA ARG A 487 24.98 -0.34 -39.08
C ARG A 487 23.94 0.39 -38.22
N GLY A 488 24.39 0.94 -37.11
CA GLY A 488 23.58 1.74 -36.19
C GLY A 488 22.43 0.97 -35.57
N ALA A 489 22.61 -0.33 -35.29
CA ALA A 489 21.65 -1.11 -34.53
C ALA A 489 21.42 -0.46 -33.15
N THR A 490 20.19 -0.52 -32.64
CA THR A 490 19.86 0.11 -31.33
C THR A 490 19.50 -0.97 -30.33
N VAL A 491 20.11 -0.95 -29.16
CA VAL A 491 19.81 -1.89 -28.09
C VAL A 491 18.46 -1.52 -27.48
N LEU A 492 17.49 -2.42 -27.57
CA LEU A 492 16.17 -2.24 -26.96
C LEU A 492 16.15 -2.85 -25.57
N ALA A 493 16.73 -4.04 -25.39
CA ALA A 493 16.75 -4.69 -24.09
C ALA A 493 18.04 -5.51 -23.96
N PRO A 494 19.03 -5.01 -23.18
CA PRO A 494 20.29 -5.71 -22.96
C PRO A 494 20.11 -6.91 -22.03
N PRO A 495 21.01 -7.91 -22.09
CA PRO A 495 20.92 -9.11 -21.26
C PRO A 495 20.86 -8.77 -19.76
N GLY A 496 19.98 -9.44 -19.01
CA GLY A 496 19.80 -9.23 -17.56
C GLY A 496 19.14 -7.91 -17.14
N SER A 497 18.69 -7.08 -18.09
CA SER A 497 17.98 -5.83 -17.76
C SER A 497 16.52 -6.05 -17.35
N PRO A 498 15.89 -5.13 -16.57
CA PRO A 498 14.46 -5.19 -16.25
C PRO A 498 13.57 -5.26 -17.51
N ALA A 499 13.99 -4.62 -18.60
CA ALA A 499 13.29 -4.66 -19.88
C ALA A 499 13.31 -6.08 -20.50
N MET A 500 14.45 -6.79 -20.45
CA MET A 500 14.54 -8.18 -20.91
C MET A 500 13.76 -9.14 -20.02
N HIS A 501 13.80 -8.96 -18.70
CA HIS A 501 13.06 -9.82 -17.78
C HIS A 501 11.55 -9.69 -17.95
N PHE A 502 11.05 -8.48 -18.20
CA PHE A 502 9.62 -8.21 -18.25
C PHE A 502 9.01 -8.38 -19.64
N HIS A 503 9.70 -7.90 -20.69
CA HIS A 503 9.16 -7.91 -22.05
C HIS A 503 9.86 -8.92 -22.98
N GLY A 504 10.94 -9.55 -22.53
CA GLY A 504 11.70 -10.51 -23.32
C GLY A 504 10.93 -11.78 -23.61
N THR A 505 11.18 -12.38 -24.76
CA THR A 505 10.60 -13.67 -25.16
C THR A 505 11.39 -14.83 -24.56
N ALA A 506 11.42 -14.97 -23.24
CA ALA A 506 11.93 -16.17 -22.58
C ALA A 506 10.86 -17.29 -22.64
N ARG A 507 10.51 -17.77 -23.84
CA ARG A 507 9.68 -18.97 -23.95
C ARG A 507 10.55 -20.21 -23.82
N THR A 508 10.48 -20.80 -22.63
CA THR A 508 10.65 -22.22 -22.30
C THR A 508 9.77 -23.09 -23.21
N GLY A 509 10.20 -23.27 -24.46
CA GLY A 509 9.64 -24.23 -25.40
C GLY A 509 10.42 -25.54 -25.32
N SER A 510 9.77 -26.61 -24.89
CA SER A 510 10.31 -27.97 -24.94
C SER A 510 10.93 -28.27 -26.32
N LYS A 511 12.24 -28.49 -26.36
CA LYS A 511 13.03 -28.97 -27.51
C LYS A 511 13.16 -28.00 -28.70
N LYS A 512 13.93 -26.92 -28.58
CA LYS A 512 14.80 -26.37 -29.65
C LYS A 512 15.65 -25.20 -29.13
N ARG A 513 16.98 -25.35 -29.15
CA ARG A 513 18.03 -24.34 -28.87
C ARG A 513 17.62 -23.23 -27.88
N GLU A 514 17.84 -23.49 -26.60
CA GLU A 514 17.86 -22.43 -25.58
C GLU A 514 18.95 -21.41 -25.97
N MET A 515 18.57 -20.16 -26.19
CA MET A 515 19.51 -19.04 -26.24
C MET A 515 19.99 -18.81 -24.80
N SER A 516 21.30 -18.87 -24.58
CA SER A 516 21.85 -18.78 -23.22
C SER A 516 21.67 -17.39 -22.61
N ASP A 517 21.72 -16.34 -23.43
CA ASP A 517 21.57 -14.96 -22.97
C ASP A 517 20.88 -14.09 -24.03
N PRO A 518 19.53 -14.00 -24.05
CA PRO A 518 18.82 -13.26 -25.09
C PRO A 518 19.00 -11.74 -24.93
N MET A 519 19.18 -11.06 -26.06
CA MET A 519 19.21 -9.60 -26.18
C MET A 519 18.32 -9.15 -27.33
N VAL A 520 17.56 -8.07 -27.16
CA VAL A 520 16.69 -7.52 -28.23
C VAL A 520 17.30 -6.24 -28.79
N ILE A 521 17.45 -6.20 -30.12
CA ILE A 521 18.01 -5.06 -30.85
C ILE A 521 17.06 -4.60 -31.95
N ALA A 522 17.12 -3.32 -32.31
CA ALA A 522 16.41 -2.76 -33.46
C ALA A 522 17.34 -2.65 -34.66
N VAL A 523 16.97 -3.33 -35.75
CA VAL A 523 17.71 -3.39 -37.02
C VAL A 523 16.81 -2.98 -38.19
N THR A 524 17.39 -2.61 -39.32
CA THR A 524 16.58 -2.34 -40.51
C THR A 524 16.06 -3.63 -41.15
N PRO A 525 14.89 -3.64 -41.81
CA PRO A 525 14.34 -4.85 -42.44
C PRO A 525 15.29 -5.54 -43.43
N ALA A 526 16.11 -4.77 -44.16
CA ALA A 526 17.06 -5.29 -45.15
C ALA A 526 18.23 -6.06 -44.51
N GLU A 527 18.60 -5.69 -43.28
CA GLU A 527 19.72 -6.31 -42.55
C GLU A 527 19.35 -7.63 -41.88
N ILE A 528 18.05 -7.88 -41.64
CA ILE A 528 17.56 -9.10 -40.95
C ILE A 528 18.01 -10.38 -41.68
N THR A 529 17.91 -10.40 -43.01
CA THR A 529 18.28 -11.58 -43.79
C THR A 529 19.78 -11.87 -43.69
N ARG A 530 20.62 -10.82 -43.70
CA ARG A 530 22.07 -10.95 -43.54
C ARG A 530 22.41 -11.46 -42.14
N LEU A 531 21.86 -10.83 -41.11
CA LEU A 531 22.05 -11.21 -39.72
C LEU A 531 21.60 -12.65 -39.44
N SER A 532 20.45 -13.06 -39.97
CA SER A 532 19.92 -14.42 -39.78
C SER A 532 20.80 -15.49 -40.44
N ASN A 533 21.39 -15.19 -41.60
CA ASN A 533 22.32 -16.11 -42.26
C ASN A 533 23.62 -16.24 -41.46
N GLU A 534 24.14 -15.11 -40.98
CA GLU A 534 25.39 -15.09 -40.20
C GLU A 534 25.25 -15.73 -38.83
N LEU A 535 24.11 -15.60 -38.16
CA LEU A 535 23.86 -16.30 -36.90
C LEU A 535 23.74 -17.83 -37.08
N ALA A 536 23.49 -18.30 -38.30
CA ALA A 536 23.42 -19.73 -38.61
C ALA A 536 24.81 -20.35 -38.83
N THR A 537 25.75 -19.57 -39.36
CA THR A 537 27.17 -19.92 -39.46
C THR A 537 27.86 -19.52 -38.16
N ASP A 538 28.55 -20.43 -37.47
CA ASP A 538 29.13 -20.21 -36.14
C ASP A 538 30.33 -19.22 -36.14
N THR A 539 30.06 -17.98 -36.58
CA THR A 539 31.01 -16.90 -36.84
C THR A 539 31.15 -16.02 -35.61
N GLN A 540 32.35 -15.49 -35.40
CA GLN A 540 32.59 -14.55 -34.30
C GLN A 540 32.05 -13.17 -34.70
N LEU A 541 31.17 -12.65 -33.84
CA LEU A 541 30.51 -11.37 -34.02
C LEU A 541 31.02 -10.38 -32.96
N THR A 542 31.41 -9.19 -33.37
CA THR A 542 31.93 -8.16 -32.46
C THR A 542 31.07 -6.90 -32.56
N ALA A 543 30.58 -6.43 -31.42
CA ALA A 543 29.80 -5.20 -31.31
C ALA A 543 30.71 -3.99 -31.04
N ILE A 544 30.54 -2.92 -31.82
CA ILE A 544 31.29 -1.67 -31.68
C ILE A 544 30.32 -0.54 -31.33
N LEU A 545 30.48 0.04 -30.14
CA LEU A 545 29.66 1.15 -29.65
C LEU A 545 29.87 2.41 -30.52
N ARG A 546 28.78 3.09 -30.87
CA ARG A 546 28.82 4.37 -31.59
C ARG A 546 28.46 5.53 -30.66
N GLY A 547 29.21 6.63 -30.73
CA GLY A 547 28.91 7.85 -29.96
C GLY A 547 27.59 8.51 -30.41
N MET A 548 26.85 9.11 -29.47
CA MET A 548 25.52 9.69 -29.73
C MET A 548 25.51 10.89 -30.70
N LEU A 549 26.66 11.54 -30.96
CA LEU A 549 26.78 12.73 -31.81
C LEU A 549 27.12 12.44 -33.28
N ASP A 550 27.44 11.19 -33.62
CA ASP A 550 27.95 10.81 -34.95
C ASP A 550 26.84 10.31 -35.88
N VAL A 551 25.88 11.20 -36.16
CA VAL A 551 24.89 10.95 -37.23
C VAL A 551 25.54 11.00 -38.61
N ASP A 552 26.66 11.71 -38.74
CA ASP A 552 27.39 11.95 -40.00
C ASP A 552 28.80 11.33 -40.04
N ALA A 553 29.12 10.40 -39.13
CA ALA A 553 30.42 9.71 -39.19
C ALA A 553 30.59 9.01 -40.55
N GLN A 554 31.73 9.28 -41.20
CA GLN A 554 32.12 8.65 -42.45
C GLN A 554 31.87 7.14 -42.37
N PRO A 555 31.24 6.53 -43.39
CA PRO A 555 30.95 5.11 -43.36
C PRO A 555 32.25 4.35 -43.09
N ILE A 556 32.23 3.43 -42.12
CA ILE A 556 33.31 2.45 -41.98
C ILE A 556 33.42 1.78 -43.35
N PRO A 557 34.58 1.88 -44.02
CA PRO A 557 34.73 1.30 -45.34
C PRO A 557 34.45 -0.20 -45.22
N GLU A 558 33.62 -0.74 -46.13
CA GLU A 558 33.51 -2.19 -46.25
C GLU A 558 34.91 -2.70 -46.57
N SER A 559 35.40 -3.66 -45.79
CA SER A 559 36.67 -4.31 -46.11
C SER A 559 36.54 -4.87 -47.52
N ALA A 560 37.42 -4.44 -48.43
CA ALA A 560 37.46 -5.00 -49.78
C ALA A 560 37.58 -6.52 -49.71
N ASP A 561 36.87 -7.23 -50.60
CA ASP A 561 36.99 -8.68 -50.71
C ASP A 561 38.45 -8.98 -51.11
N PRO A 562 39.23 -9.72 -50.30
CA PRO A 562 40.62 -10.01 -50.61
C PRO A 562 40.78 -10.74 -51.95
N THR A 563 39.72 -11.36 -52.48
CA THR A 563 39.73 -12.00 -53.80
C THR A 563 39.73 -11.03 -54.97
N GLU A 564 39.28 -9.78 -54.82
CA GLU A 564 39.36 -8.77 -55.88
C GLU A 564 40.81 -8.34 -56.17
N SER A 565 41.70 -8.51 -55.20
CA SER A 565 43.12 -8.15 -55.32
C SER A 565 43.98 -9.20 -56.07
N ILE A 566 43.41 -10.37 -56.39
CA ILE A 566 44.13 -11.50 -56.99
C ILE A 566 43.78 -11.62 -58.48
N HIS A 567 44.73 -11.32 -59.36
CA HIS A 567 44.59 -11.56 -60.79
C HIS A 567 45.52 -12.70 -61.23
N VAL A 568 44.99 -13.67 -61.99
CA VAL A 568 45.77 -14.77 -62.57
C VAL A 568 45.81 -14.59 -64.09
N LEU A 569 47.01 -14.45 -64.65
CA LEU A 569 47.23 -14.45 -66.09
C LEU A 569 47.94 -15.74 -66.51
N ASP A 570 47.34 -16.46 -67.45
CA ASP A 570 47.99 -17.59 -68.12
C ASP A 570 49.00 -17.03 -69.13
N SER A 571 50.29 -17.13 -68.83
CA SER A 571 51.35 -16.82 -69.80
C SER A 571 51.93 -18.11 -70.38
N MET A 572 52.12 -18.15 -71.70
CA MET A 572 52.84 -19.24 -72.36
C MET A 572 54.33 -18.90 -72.39
N ILE A 573 55.11 -19.54 -71.53
CA ILE A 573 56.57 -19.48 -71.54
C ILE A 573 57.07 -20.80 -72.12
N GLY A 574 57.45 -20.78 -73.41
CA GLY A 574 57.88 -21.99 -74.13
C GLY A 574 56.71 -22.95 -74.43
N LYS A 575 56.90 -24.26 -74.16
CA LYS A 575 55.85 -25.29 -74.34
C LYS A 575 54.96 -25.52 -73.11
N SER A 576 55.23 -24.84 -72.00
CA SER A 576 54.48 -24.96 -70.74
C SER A 576 53.69 -23.69 -70.47
N ARG A 577 52.41 -23.84 -70.13
CA ARG A 577 51.61 -22.76 -69.55
C ARG A 577 52.04 -22.58 -68.10
N GLN A 578 52.39 -21.36 -67.72
CA GLN A 578 52.68 -21.02 -66.33
C GLN A 578 51.72 -19.91 -65.89
N PRO A 579 50.93 -20.12 -64.82
CA PRO A 579 50.14 -19.05 -64.23
C PRO A 579 51.07 -18.05 -63.56
N ILE A 580 50.88 -16.78 -63.85
CA ILE A 580 51.50 -15.68 -63.10
C ILE A 580 50.41 -15.08 -62.23
N VAL A 581 50.61 -15.13 -60.91
CA VAL A 581 49.68 -14.56 -59.93
C VAL A 581 50.14 -13.14 -59.60
N PHE A 582 49.22 -12.20 -59.72
CA PHE A 582 49.41 -10.81 -59.34
C PHE A 582 48.61 -10.56 -58.07
N LEU A 583 49.30 -10.14 -57.02
CA LEU A 583 48.70 -9.60 -55.81
C LEU A 583 48.76 -8.08 -55.92
N ARG A 584 47.60 -7.43 -55.88
CA ARG A 584 47.52 -5.96 -55.85
C ARG A 584 47.52 -5.52 -54.39
N ASP A 585 48.54 -4.77 -53.98
CA ASP A 585 48.56 -4.18 -52.65
C ASP A 585 47.61 -2.98 -52.61
N HIS A 586 46.69 -2.93 -51.64
CA HIS A 586 45.63 -1.91 -51.61
C HIS A 586 46.14 -0.50 -51.28
N GLN A 587 47.42 -0.36 -50.89
CA GLN A 587 48.02 0.95 -50.58
C GLN A 587 48.72 1.63 -51.77
N GLU A 588 48.90 0.98 -52.91
CA GLU A 588 49.58 1.59 -54.06
C GLU A 588 48.60 2.13 -55.11
N SER A 589 48.79 3.41 -55.46
CA SER A 589 48.00 4.16 -56.44
C SER A 589 47.84 3.43 -57.78
N THR A 590 46.70 3.64 -58.44
CA THR A 590 46.22 2.98 -59.67
C THR A 590 47.20 2.95 -60.88
N ASP A 591 48.33 3.66 -60.81
CA ASP A 591 49.28 3.88 -61.92
C ASP A 591 50.57 3.03 -61.87
N GLN A 592 50.78 2.16 -60.87
CA GLN A 592 51.92 1.23 -60.89
C GLN A 592 51.50 -0.16 -61.41
N PRO A 593 52.24 -0.74 -62.39
CA PRO A 593 51.96 -2.09 -62.86
C PRO A 593 52.27 -3.09 -61.74
N SER A 594 51.31 -3.95 -61.42
CA SER A 594 51.45 -5.00 -60.42
C SER A 594 52.65 -5.89 -60.72
N LYS A 595 53.51 -6.11 -59.72
CA LYS A 595 54.74 -6.90 -59.89
C LYS A 595 54.35 -8.39 -60.01
N PRO A 596 54.79 -9.12 -61.05
CA PRO A 596 54.48 -10.54 -61.19
C PRO A 596 55.17 -11.32 -60.08
N LEU A 597 54.41 -12.09 -59.30
CA LEU A 597 54.97 -12.97 -58.28
C LEU A 597 55.34 -14.29 -58.95
N ASN A 598 56.63 -14.52 -59.15
CA ASN A 598 57.12 -15.77 -59.70
C ASN A 598 57.16 -16.81 -58.57
N LEU A 599 56.42 -17.91 -58.72
CA LEU A 599 56.30 -18.97 -57.70
C LEU A 599 57.66 -19.61 -57.31
N ILE A 600 58.69 -19.47 -58.15
CA ILE A 600 60.06 -19.92 -57.88
C ILE A 600 60.77 -19.08 -56.80
N ASP A 601 60.40 -17.81 -56.64
CA ASP A 601 61.03 -16.90 -55.67
C ASP A 601 60.51 -17.12 -54.23
N LEU A 602 59.44 -17.91 -54.07
CA LEU A 602 58.85 -18.28 -52.77
C LEU A 602 59.39 -19.60 -52.20
N VAL A 603 60.27 -20.29 -52.92
CA VAL A 603 60.97 -21.47 -52.39
C VAL A 603 62.20 -20.97 -51.64
N PRO A 604 62.34 -21.20 -50.32
CA PRO A 604 63.53 -20.77 -49.59
C PRO A 604 64.75 -21.45 -50.21
N SER A 605 65.69 -20.66 -50.73
CA SER A 605 67.00 -21.16 -51.16
C SER A 605 67.73 -21.67 -49.93
N SER A 606 67.70 -22.98 -49.71
CA SER A 606 68.51 -23.65 -48.68
C SER A 606 69.98 -23.65 -49.13
N SER A 607 70.73 -22.66 -48.65
CA SER A 607 72.18 -22.58 -48.67
C SER A 607 72.58 -21.51 -47.63
N VAL A 608 73.56 -21.67 -46.74
CA VAL A 608 74.74 -22.51 -46.85
C VAL A 608 75.56 -22.46 -45.54
N GLU A 609 76.39 -23.48 -45.36
CA GLU A 609 77.66 -23.53 -44.60
C GLU A 609 77.70 -23.41 -43.08
N ALA A 610 77.99 -24.58 -42.50
CA ALA A 610 78.84 -24.73 -41.33
C ALA A 610 80.32 -24.55 -41.68
N GLN A 611 81.06 -24.09 -40.66
CA GLN A 611 82.48 -24.28 -40.31
C GLN A 611 83.37 -23.03 -40.38
N PRO A 612 84.38 -22.93 -39.49
CA PRO A 612 84.46 -23.37 -38.09
C PRO A 612 84.46 -22.21 -37.09
#